data_AF-A0A522WXI0-F1
#
_entry.id   AF-A0A522WXI0-F1
#
_cell.length_a   1.000
_cell.length_b   1.000
_cell.length_c   1.000
_cell.angle_alpha   90.00
_cell.angle_beta   90.00
_cell.angle_gamma   90.00
#
_symmetry.space_group_name_H-M   'P 1'
#
loop_
_entity.id
_entity.type
_entity.pdbx_description
1 polymer ?
#
loop_
_entity_poly.entity_id
_entity_poly.type
_entity_poly.pdbx_seq_one_letter_code
_entity_poly.pdbx_strand_id
1 'polypeptide(L)'
;MTLLELVQAAQVARPKAFGKINEKRAVAIIQAALGVLNKTIKNTEEGEVVLPVLGTFVAKNVKVKKEGVQTTRRRVVFNAQKTKKKAVKAE
;
A
#
# COMPACT_ATOMS: atom_id res chain seq x y z
N MET A 1 -12.93 -5.91 -3.50
CA MET A 1 -12.80 -5.13 -2.26
C MET A 1 -12.81 -3.64 -2.60
N THR A 2 -13.90 -2.96 -2.27
CA THR A 2 -14.09 -1.52 -2.45
C THR A 2 -13.58 -0.75 -1.22
N LEU A 3 -13.46 0.58 -1.34
CA LEU A 3 -13.10 1.43 -0.21
C LEU A 3 -14.14 1.37 0.92
N LEU A 4 -15.42 1.23 0.58
CA LEU A 4 -16.50 1.08 1.55
C LEU A 4 -16.34 -0.23 2.33
N GLU A 5 -16.13 -1.34 1.62
CA GLU A 5 -15.89 -2.66 2.23
C GLU A 5 -14.64 -2.65 3.12
N LEU A 6 -13.59 -1.92 2.74
CA LEU A 6 -12.39 -1.75 3.56
C LEU A 6 -12.67 -0.99 4.86
N VAL A 7 -13.44 0.10 4.80
CA VAL A 7 -13.83 0.86 5.99
C VAL A 7 -14.68 0.01 6.93
N GLN A 8 -15.65 -0.72 6.40
CA GLN A 8 -16.52 -1.60 7.19
C GLN A 8 -15.71 -2.71 7.87
N ALA A 9 -14.84 -3.40 7.13
CA ALA A 9 -13.96 -4.42 7.70
C ALA A 9 -13.03 -3.84 8.78
N ALA A 10 -12.52 -2.62 8.57
CA ALA A 10 -11.65 -1.95 9.53
C ALA A 10 -12.40 -1.50 10.79
N GLN A 11 -13.65 -1.04 10.66
CA GLN A 11 -14.53 -0.70 11.79
C GLN A 11 -14.84 -1.93 12.64
N VAL A 12 -15.12 -3.07 12.01
CA VAL A 12 -15.35 -4.35 12.72
C VAL A 12 -14.07 -4.80 13.44
N ALA A 13 -12.92 -4.73 12.78
CA ALA A 13 -11.66 -5.17 13.36
C ALA A 13 -11.17 -4.26 14.51
N ARG A 14 -11.42 -2.96 14.44
CA ARG A 14 -10.93 -1.97 15.42
C ARG A 14 -11.94 -0.85 15.67
N PRO A 15 -13.08 -1.13 16.32
CA PRO A 15 -14.14 -0.13 16.53
C PRO A 15 -13.67 1.08 17.35
N LYS A 16 -12.78 0.85 18.34
CA LYS A 16 -12.18 1.91 19.17
C LYS A 16 -11.33 2.90 18.35
N ALA A 17 -10.70 2.46 17.26
CA ALA A 17 -9.86 3.31 16.43
C ALA A 17 -10.68 4.27 15.54
N PHE A 18 -11.92 3.89 15.21
CA PHE A 18 -12.83 4.74 14.44
C PHE A 18 -13.60 5.72 15.32
N GLY A 19 -13.79 5.43 16.60
CA GLY A 19 -14.39 6.35 17.57
C GLY A 19 -15.73 6.89 17.08
N LYS A 20 -15.83 8.22 16.88
CA LYS A 20 -17.02 8.93 16.38
C LYS A 20 -16.96 9.28 14.89
N ILE A 21 -16.00 8.75 14.15
CA ILE A 21 -15.83 9.07 12.72
C ILE A 21 -16.95 8.39 11.93
N ASN A 22 -17.75 9.17 11.21
CA ASN A 22 -18.75 8.63 10.31
C ASN A 22 -18.09 7.97 9.08
N GLU A 23 -18.80 7.01 8.49
CA GLU A 23 -18.28 6.18 7.39
C GLU A 23 -17.80 7.03 6.20
N LYS A 24 -18.52 8.09 5.85
CA LYS A 24 -18.15 9.02 4.77
C LYS A 24 -16.78 9.67 5.01
N ARG A 25 -16.50 10.15 6.24
CA ARG A 25 -15.19 10.71 6.59
C ARG A 25 -14.11 9.66 6.63
N ALA A 26 -14.41 8.45 7.10
CA ALA A 26 -13.46 7.34 7.08
C ALA A 26 -13.02 6.99 5.65
N VAL A 27 -13.97 6.89 4.70
CA VAL A 27 -13.66 6.67 3.29
C VAL A 27 -12.77 7.78 2.73
N ALA A 28 -13.10 9.04 3.01
CA ALA A 28 -12.32 10.20 2.55
C ALA A 28 -10.88 10.18 3.09
N ILE A 29 -10.68 9.80 4.37
CA ILE A 29 -9.36 9.68 4.98
C ILE A 29 -8.54 8.59 4.31
N ILE A 30 -9.12 7.41 4.09
CA ILE A 30 -8.41 6.31 3.42
C ILE A 30 -8.06 6.70 1.98
N GLN A 31 -8.98 7.34 1.26
CA GLN A 31 -8.74 7.80 -0.10
C GLN A 31 -7.61 8.85 -0.14
N ALA A 32 -7.58 9.79 0.80
CA ALA A 32 -6.50 10.76 0.92
C ALA A 32 -5.16 10.09 1.23
N ALA A 33 -5.13 9.12 2.16
CA ALA A 33 -3.92 8.38 2.50
C ALA A 33 -3.35 7.59 1.31
N LEU A 34 -4.21 6.89 0.54
CA LEU A 34 -3.82 6.21 -0.68
C LEU A 34 -3.35 7.20 -1.76
N GLY A 35 -3.96 8.38 -1.82
CA GLY A 35 -3.53 9.47 -2.70
C GLY A 35 -2.12 9.96 -2.38
N VAL A 36 -1.81 10.16 -1.10
CA VAL A 36 -0.46 10.51 -0.64
C VAL A 36 0.53 9.41 -0.98
N LEU A 37 0.18 8.14 -0.71
CA LEU A 37 1.02 7.00 -1.05
C LEU A 37 1.37 6.96 -2.54
N ASN A 38 0.37 7.10 -3.41
CA ASN A 38 0.56 7.09 -4.85
C ASN A 38 1.48 8.23 -5.30
N LYS A 39 1.34 9.43 -4.72
CA LYS A 39 2.24 10.56 -4.99
C LYS A 39 3.67 10.26 -4.55
N THR A 40 3.85 9.72 -3.35
CA THR A 40 5.17 9.32 -2.85
C THR A 40 5.82 8.30 -3.79
N ILE A 41 5.11 7.23 -4.12
CA ILE A 41 5.59 6.22 -5.07
C ILE A 41 5.93 6.87 -6.40
N LYS A 42 5.07 7.72 -6.97
CA LYS A 42 5.31 8.39 -8.25
C LYS A 42 6.48 9.35 -8.23
N ASN A 43 6.78 10.02 -7.12
CA ASN A 43 7.89 10.96 -7.03
C ASN A 43 9.23 10.27 -6.73
N THR A 44 9.23 9.02 -6.25
CA THR A 44 10.46 8.25 -6.03
C THR A 44 11.01 7.71 -7.35
N GLU A 45 12.04 8.36 -7.91
CA GLU A 45 12.67 7.96 -9.17
C GLU A 45 13.30 6.56 -9.07
N GLU A 46 14.15 6.34 -8.07
CA GLU A 46 14.75 5.06 -7.72
C GLU A 46 14.83 4.92 -6.19
N GLY A 47 14.50 3.74 -5.68
CA GLY A 47 14.55 3.45 -4.25
C GLY A 47 13.34 2.69 -3.72
N GLU A 48 13.19 2.71 -2.40
CA GLU A 48 12.20 1.91 -1.68
C GLU A 48 11.26 2.81 -0.85
N VAL A 49 9.96 2.55 -0.93
CA VAL A 49 8.93 3.12 -0.06
C VAL A 49 8.40 2.00 0.83
N VAL A 50 8.80 2.03 2.10
CA VAL A 50 8.41 1.01 3.09
C VAL A 50 7.06 1.38 3.70
N LEU A 51 6.09 0.47 3.61
CA LEU A 51 4.86 0.51 4.40
C LEU A 51 4.94 -0.53 5.51
N PRO A 52 5.08 -0.10 6.78
CA PRO A 52 5.02 -0.99 7.92
C PRO A 52 3.76 -1.87 7.83
N VAL A 53 3.89 -3.16 8.12
CA VAL A 53 2.81 -4.16 8.14
C VAL A 53 2.35 -4.65 6.75
N LEU A 54 2.42 -3.82 5.71
CA LEU A 54 1.97 -4.21 4.36
C LEU A 54 3.10 -4.76 3.50
N GLY A 55 4.22 -4.04 3.38
CA GLY A 55 5.29 -4.38 2.46
C GLY A 55 6.08 -3.18 1.96
N THR A 56 6.90 -3.41 0.94
CA THR A 56 7.81 -2.41 0.37
C THR A 56 7.51 -2.21 -1.10
N PHE A 57 7.35 -0.97 -1.54
CA PHE A 57 7.36 -0.62 -2.95
C PHE A 57 8.78 -0.32 -3.40
N VAL A 58 9.23 -0.95 -4.46
CA VAL A 58 10.58 -0.79 -5.01
C VAL A 58 10.48 -0.20 -6.40
N ALA A 59 10.93 1.03 -6.57
CA ALA A 59 11.00 1.72 -7.86
C ALA A 59 12.40 1.53 -8.46
N LYS A 60 12.46 0.99 -9.68
CA LYS A 60 13.71 0.75 -10.43
C LYS A 60 13.57 1.19 -11.87
N ASN A 61 14.64 1.73 -12.43
CA ASN A 61 14.73 2.00 -13.86
C ASN A 61 15.29 0.76 -14.57
N VAL A 62 14.50 0.19 -15.46
CA VAL A 62 14.85 -1.06 -16.16
C VAL A 62 15.10 -0.75 -17.63
N LYS A 63 16.28 -1.10 -18.13
CA LYS A 63 16.59 -1.02 -19.56
C LYS A 63 15.87 -2.16 -20.28
N VAL A 64 14.88 -1.82 -21.09
CA VAL A 64 14.15 -2.77 -21.93
C VAL A 64 14.63 -2.62 -23.36
N LYS A 65 15.09 -3.72 -23.96
CA LYS A 65 15.42 -3.76 -25.39
C LYS A 65 14.22 -4.35 -26.13
N LYS A 66 13.55 -3.54 -26.95
CA LYS A 66 12.45 -3.98 -27.80
C LYS A 66 12.79 -3.54 -29.22
N GLU A 67 12.78 -4.48 -30.17
CA GLU A 67 12.98 -4.20 -31.60
C GLU A 67 14.28 -3.42 -31.90
N GLY A 68 15.38 -3.81 -31.25
CA GLY A 68 16.70 -3.19 -31.46
C GLY A 68 16.92 -1.86 -30.74
N VAL A 69 15.87 -1.18 -30.27
CA VAL A 69 15.95 0.09 -29.53
C VAL A 69 15.99 -0.17 -28.02
N GLN A 70 16.99 0.38 -27.35
CA GLN A 70 17.14 0.30 -25.89
C GLN A 70 16.38 1.48 -25.26
N THR A 71 15.32 1.21 -24.50
CA THR A 71 14.55 2.22 -23.77
C THR A 71 14.57 1.96 -22.27
N THR A 72 14.80 3.02 -21.48
CA THR A 72 14.67 2.94 -20.02
C THR A 72 13.20 3.08 -19.66
N ARG A 73 12.64 2.08 -18.97
CA ARG A 73 11.29 2.13 -18.41
C ARG A 73 11.34 2.06 -16.91
N ARG A 74 10.57 2.92 -16.26
CA ARG A 74 10.37 2.87 -14.81
C ARG A 74 9.43 1.71 -14.45
N ARG A 75 9.87 0.87 -13.52
CA ARG A 75 9.09 -0.24 -12.97
C ARG A 75 8.97 -0.07 -11.46
N VAL A 76 7.74 -0.18 -10.96
CA VAL A 76 7.45 -0.24 -9.52
C VAL A 76 6.98 -1.65 -9.19
N VAL A 77 7.61 -2.28 -8.21
CA VAL A 77 7.28 -3.63 -7.72
C VAL A 77 6.85 -3.54 -6.27
N PHE A 78 5.73 -4.16 -5.91
CA PHE A 78 5.30 -4.28 -4.52
C PHE A 78 5.72 -5.65 -3.96
N ASN A 79 6.52 -5.62 -2.89
CA ASN A 79 6.95 -6.78 -2.14
C ASN A 79 6.18 -6.83 -0.82
N ALA A 80 5.19 -7.74 -0.73
CA ALA A 80 4.42 -7.92 0.50
C ALA A 80 5.31 -8.42 1.64
N GLN A 81 5.12 -7.85 2.84
CA GLN A 81 5.85 -8.30 4.02
C GLN A 81 5.35 -9.69 4.42
N LYS A 82 6.29 -10.62 4.69
CA LYS A 82 5.93 -11.91 5.29
C LYS A 82 5.42 -11.65 6.70
N THR A 83 4.12 -11.80 6.91
CA THR A 83 3.55 -11.76 8.26
C THR A 83 4.10 -12.96 9.03
N LYS A 84 5.00 -12.71 9.99
CA LYS A 84 5.34 -13.72 10.99
C LYS A 84 4.06 -13.98 11.78
N LYS A 85 3.31 -15.05 11.45
CA LYS A 85 2.26 -15.56 12.33
C LYS A 85 2.93 -15.82 13.68
N LYS A 86 2.71 -14.94 14.67
CA LYS A 86 2.97 -15.29 16.06
C LYS A 86 2.08 -16.50 16.33
N ALA A 87 2.69 -17.68 16.46
CA ALA A 87 2.00 -18.86 16.94
C ALA A 87 1.44 -18.51 18.32
N VAL A 88 0.13 -18.30 18.38
CA VAL A 88 -0.60 -18.23 19.65
C VAL A 88 -0.56 -19.66 20.18
N LYS A 89 0.31 -19.92 21.16
CA LYS A 89 0.16 -21.10 22.01
C LYS A 89 -1.15 -20.89 22.77
N ALA A 90 -2.12 -21.75 22.51
CA ALA A 90 -3.23 -21.94 23.42
C ALA A 90 -2.68 -22.72 24.64
N GLU A 91 -2.72 -22.09 25.81
CA GLU A 91 -2.72 -22.76 27.11
C GLU A 91 -4.16 -22.86 27.60
#